data_AF-A0A4P2PUR4-F1
#
_entry.id   AF-A0A4P2PUR4-F1
#
_cell.length_a   1.000
_cell.length_b   1.000
_cell.length_c   1.000
_cell.angle_alpha   90.00
_cell.angle_beta   90.00
_cell.angle_gamma   90.00
#
_symmetry.space_group_name_H-M   'P 1'
#
loop_
_entity.id
_entity.type
_entity.pdbx_description
1 polymer ?
#
loop_
_entity_poly.entity_id
_entity_poly.type
_entity_poly.pdbx_seq_one_letter_code
_entity_poly.pdbx_strand_id
1 'polypeptide(L)'
;MRSFALTGWFCGGLLSLAVVGSACTGSSTGDASGNVVSGGDCAPSDEGGSAPAPSFPGSGTLGAGDPITADLDPLSCGASRLGAPVDGTAQVECYYTNSDQTTPMAFVERVVEIAESEELVHVRLTLNPAFVDNTYGATAVGWGGDAQPGGGPKPKGHKGHTFKDLVGSDKAQFQMTDGRGELVLDFFVDYLSADEAKPSGYGSLGVLGGEGKMLLGDAGAVVAATTSLDRDLNACGYGAYVVDSPETDEAYTPHPETPGWDYRVVYDVWVSASAFGAAGFGDATISYVHASPSKYPSDTVTVTPGPCPPTTCEEEDPPAGEGGGDPGGSPGGSPGGGEECTPSGGECTVNADCCSDSDMCWSGVCQPEDIIPR
;
A
#
# COMPACT_ATOMS: atom_id res chain seq x y z
N MET A 1 -9.82 -20.12 9.25
CA MET A 1 -11.04 -20.38 10.04
C MET A 1 -10.69 -20.56 11.52
N ARG A 2 -10.43 -19.45 12.23
CA ARG A 2 -10.51 -19.43 13.70
C ARG A 2 -11.78 -18.69 14.04
N SER A 3 -12.75 -19.45 14.55
CA SER A 3 -13.99 -18.91 15.10
C SER A 3 -13.64 -18.05 16.31
N PHE A 4 -14.02 -16.78 16.31
CA PHE A 4 -14.02 -15.97 17.52
C PHE A 4 -15.00 -16.59 18.52
N ALA A 5 -14.48 -17.35 19.48
CA ALA A 5 -15.27 -17.97 20.53
C ALA A 5 -15.48 -16.98 21.67
N LEU A 6 -16.51 -16.15 21.56
CA LEU A 6 -17.06 -15.37 22.67
C LEU A 6 -17.78 -16.33 23.64
N THR A 7 -17.15 -16.62 24.78
CA THR A 7 -17.86 -17.22 25.92
C THR A 7 -18.74 -16.16 26.59
N GLY A 8 -19.98 -16.05 26.12
CA GLY A 8 -21.02 -15.23 26.72
C GLY A 8 -21.66 -15.89 27.96
N TRP A 9 -21.60 -15.18 29.09
CA TRP A 9 -22.41 -15.47 30.28
C TRP A 9 -23.76 -14.75 30.12
N PHE A 10 -24.83 -15.53 29.97
CA PHE A 10 -26.21 -15.02 29.88
C PHE A 10 -26.76 -14.63 31.27
N CYS A 11 -27.15 -13.36 31.39
CA CYS A 11 -28.24 -12.84 32.24
C CYS A 11 -28.70 -11.55 31.51
N GLY A 12 -29.80 -11.52 30.77
CA GLY A 12 -31.16 -11.67 31.27
C GLY A 12 -31.74 -10.28 31.55
N GLY A 13 -32.40 -9.66 30.57
CA GLY A 13 -33.06 -8.36 30.75
C GLY A 13 -33.64 -7.79 29.47
N LEU A 14 -34.90 -8.15 29.15
CA LEU A 14 -35.74 -7.45 28.19
C LEU A 14 -35.93 -5.99 28.63
N LEU A 15 -35.65 -5.03 27.74
CA LEU A 15 -36.33 -3.73 27.75
C LEU A 15 -36.45 -3.20 26.32
N SER A 16 -37.66 -3.17 25.80
CA SER A 16 -38.02 -2.53 24.54
C SER A 16 -38.03 -1.01 24.73
N LEU A 17 -37.37 -0.27 23.84
CA LEU A 17 -37.63 1.16 23.65
C LEU A 17 -37.62 1.49 22.16
N ALA A 18 -38.75 1.98 21.67
CA ALA A 18 -38.90 2.54 20.33
C ALA A 18 -38.42 3.99 20.31
N VAL A 19 -37.71 4.39 19.25
CA VAL A 19 -37.46 5.79 18.92
C VAL A 19 -37.84 6.02 17.45
N VAL A 20 -38.50 7.16 17.24
CA VAL A 20 -39.23 7.63 16.07
C VAL A 20 -38.44 8.77 15.43
N GLY A 21 -38.35 8.79 14.09
CA GLY A 21 -38.07 9.98 13.24
C GLY A 21 -36.61 10.48 13.28
N SER A 22 -36.05 11.09 12.23
CA SER A 22 -36.66 11.79 11.10
C SER A 22 -35.75 11.75 9.87
N ALA A 23 -36.37 11.61 8.71
CA ALA A 23 -35.79 11.90 7.42
C ALA A 23 -35.62 13.42 7.24
N CYS A 24 -34.48 13.84 6.67
CA CYS A 24 -34.32 15.16 6.08
C CYS A 24 -33.94 14.98 4.61
N THR A 25 -34.93 15.18 3.75
CA THR A 25 -34.81 15.45 2.33
C THR A 25 -34.23 16.85 2.12
N GLY A 26 -33.18 16.98 1.31
CA GLY A 26 -32.72 18.24 0.75
C GLY A 26 -32.68 18.15 -0.77
N SER A 27 -33.71 18.69 -1.43
CA SER A 27 -33.69 19.01 -2.86
C SER A 27 -33.06 20.39 -3.07
N SER A 28 -32.16 20.53 -4.04
CA SER A 28 -31.99 21.78 -4.79
C SER A 28 -31.28 21.51 -6.12
N THR A 29 -32.06 21.50 -7.20
CA THR A 29 -31.99 22.44 -8.33
C THR A 29 -30.82 22.20 -9.29
N GLY A 30 -31.13 21.48 -10.38
CA GLY A 30 -30.33 21.56 -11.59
C GLY A 30 -30.55 22.90 -12.29
N ASP A 31 -29.48 23.41 -12.89
CA ASP A 31 -29.54 24.31 -14.03
C ASP A 31 -28.72 23.69 -15.16
N ALA A 32 -29.42 23.41 -16.26
CA ALA A 32 -28.83 22.99 -17.51
C ALA A 32 -28.51 24.24 -18.33
N SER A 33 -27.22 24.47 -18.59
CA SER A 33 -26.78 25.31 -19.71
C SER A 33 -25.59 24.66 -20.37
N GLY A 34 -25.82 24.09 -21.54
CA GLY A 34 -24.76 23.54 -22.39
C GLY A 34 -23.88 24.66 -22.94
N ASN A 35 -22.57 24.41 -22.90
CA ASN A 35 -21.63 24.97 -23.85
C ASN A 35 -20.52 23.94 -24.07
N VAL A 36 -20.37 23.55 -25.32
CA VAL A 36 -19.23 22.78 -25.83
C VAL A 36 -18.02 23.70 -25.81
N VAL A 37 -17.03 23.39 -24.98
CA VAL A 37 -15.68 23.98 -25.07
C VAL A 37 -14.68 22.83 -25.14
N SER A 38 -13.97 22.83 -26.25
CA SER A 38 -12.87 21.94 -26.61
C SER A 38 -11.62 22.33 -25.81
N GLY A 39 -10.86 21.33 -25.34
CA GLY A 39 -9.56 21.52 -24.68
C GLY A 39 -9.66 21.68 -23.17
N GLY A 40 -9.73 20.56 -22.45
CA GLY A 40 -9.60 20.55 -20.99
C GLY A 40 -8.13 20.54 -20.61
N ASP A 41 -7.59 21.70 -20.24
CA ASP A 41 -6.36 21.78 -19.46
C ASP A 41 -6.55 21.00 -18.15
N CYS A 42 -5.59 20.15 -17.80
CA CYS A 42 -5.52 19.49 -16.50
C CYS A 42 -5.19 20.55 -15.42
N ALA A 43 -6.19 21.34 -15.03
CA ALA A 43 -6.15 22.01 -13.75
C ALA A 43 -6.39 20.94 -12.67
N PRO A 44 -5.57 20.86 -11.61
CA PRO A 44 -5.90 20.04 -10.47
C PRO A 44 -7.28 20.51 -9.96
N SER A 45 -8.24 19.60 -9.94
CA SER A 45 -9.51 19.84 -9.30
C SER A 45 -9.23 20.16 -7.83
N ASP A 46 -9.52 21.38 -7.38
CA ASP A 46 -9.51 21.76 -5.97
C ASP A 46 -10.62 21.05 -5.15
N GLU A 47 -11.17 19.95 -5.66
CA GLU A 47 -12.05 19.06 -4.90
C GLU A 47 -11.16 18.04 -4.19
N GLY A 48 -11.20 18.02 -2.86
CA GLY A 48 -10.29 17.29 -1.96
C GLY A 48 -10.31 15.76 -2.09
N GLY A 49 -9.93 15.24 -3.25
CA GLY A 49 -9.54 13.86 -3.46
C GLY A 49 -8.15 13.64 -2.89
N SER A 50 -8.02 12.62 -2.04
CA SER A 50 -6.73 12.20 -1.50
C SER A 50 -5.77 11.84 -2.64
N ALA A 51 -4.54 12.36 -2.60
CA ALA A 51 -3.51 11.99 -3.57
C ALA A 51 -3.24 10.46 -3.49
N PRO A 52 -2.95 9.78 -4.61
CA PRO A 52 -2.65 8.36 -4.57
C PRO A 52 -1.37 8.10 -3.76
N ALA A 53 -1.28 6.93 -3.13
CA ALA A 53 -0.08 6.54 -2.43
C ALA A 53 1.12 6.45 -3.39
N PRO A 54 2.33 6.87 -2.96
CA PRO A 54 3.54 6.60 -3.73
C PRO A 54 3.73 5.10 -3.94
N SER A 55 4.27 4.72 -5.10
CA SER A 55 4.70 3.34 -5.33
C SER A 55 6.16 3.18 -4.93
N PHE A 56 6.42 2.31 -3.94
CA PHE A 56 7.76 1.79 -3.67
C PHE A 56 7.92 0.42 -4.32
N PRO A 57 9.08 0.11 -4.90
CA PRO A 57 9.33 -1.21 -5.51
C PRO A 57 9.30 -2.32 -4.46
N GLY A 58 9.09 -3.56 -4.92
CA GLY A 58 9.21 -4.75 -4.08
C GLY A 58 7.94 -5.21 -3.38
N SER A 59 6.76 -4.77 -3.80
CA SER A 59 5.47 -5.21 -3.26
C SER A 59 5.04 -6.64 -3.65
N GLY A 60 5.87 -7.37 -4.39
CA GLY A 60 5.48 -8.63 -5.01
C GLY A 60 4.39 -8.45 -6.08
N THR A 61 3.63 -9.51 -6.35
CA THR A 61 2.61 -9.56 -7.41
C THR A 61 1.21 -9.89 -6.90
N LEU A 62 1.05 -10.05 -5.58
CA LEU A 62 -0.24 -10.43 -4.96
C LEU A 62 -1.01 -9.22 -4.40
N GLY A 63 -0.74 -8.01 -4.90
CA GLY A 63 -1.49 -6.80 -4.54
C GLY A 63 -1.13 -6.21 -3.17
N ALA A 64 -0.01 -6.59 -2.54
CA ALA A 64 0.44 -5.89 -1.32
C ALA A 64 0.84 -4.43 -1.58
N GLY A 65 1.06 -4.06 -2.84
CA GLY A 65 1.32 -2.69 -3.30
C GLY A 65 0.05 -1.91 -3.64
N ASP A 66 -1.12 -2.55 -3.64
CA ASP A 66 -2.37 -1.86 -3.89
C ASP A 66 -2.67 -0.90 -2.72
N PRO A 67 -3.30 0.27 -3.00
CA PRO A 67 -3.79 1.14 -1.95
C PRO A 67 -4.64 0.37 -0.95
N ILE A 68 -4.60 0.76 0.33
CA ILE A 68 -5.46 0.11 1.33
C ILE A 68 -6.93 0.24 0.92
N THR A 69 -7.62 -0.89 0.89
CA THR A 69 -9.06 -0.97 0.69
C THR A 69 -9.71 -1.56 1.92
N ALA A 70 -11.00 -1.27 2.11
CA ALA A 70 -11.77 -1.97 3.12
C ALA A 70 -11.70 -3.50 2.91
N ASP A 71 -11.74 -4.25 4.00
CA ASP A 71 -11.79 -5.72 4.08
C ASP A 71 -10.49 -6.46 3.74
N LEU A 72 -9.34 -5.86 4.08
CA LEU A 72 -8.07 -6.58 4.05
C LEU A 72 -7.96 -7.53 5.25
N ASP A 73 -7.90 -8.83 4.99
CA ASP A 73 -7.64 -9.83 6.03
C ASP A 73 -6.18 -9.66 6.53
N PRO A 74 -5.94 -9.39 7.82
CA PRO A 74 -4.59 -9.31 8.37
C PRO A 74 -3.78 -10.60 8.20
N LEU A 75 -4.43 -11.72 7.86
CA LEU A 75 -3.83 -13.02 7.63
C LEU A 75 -3.79 -13.42 6.14
N SER A 76 -4.14 -12.53 5.19
CA SER A 76 -4.05 -12.85 3.77
C SER A 76 -2.67 -12.60 3.19
N CYS A 77 -2.27 -13.45 2.25
CA CYS A 77 -1.09 -13.21 1.43
C CYS A 77 -1.43 -12.22 0.30
N GLY A 78 -1.26 -10.93 0.57
CA GLY A 78 -1.60 -9.85 -0.36
C GLY A 78 -3.07 -9.43 -0.30
N ALA A 79 -3.54 -8.71 -1.32
CA ALA A 79 -4.91 -8.18 -1.38
C ALA A 79 -5.94 -9.29 -1.64
N SER A 80 -6.42 -9.93 -0.57
CA SER A 80 -7.64 -10.73 -0.64
C SER A 80 -8.84 -9.82 -0.55
N ARG A 81 -9.42 -9.45 -1.69
CA ARG A 81 -10.67 -8.67 -1.74
C ARG A 81 -11.85 -9.58 -1.38
N LEU A 82 -12.18 -9.67 -0.10
CA LEU A 82 -13.39 -10.39 0.34
C LEU A 82 -14.63 -9.47 0.42
N GLY A 83 -14.48 -8.18 0.13
CA GLY A 83 -15.46 -7.16 0.52
C GLY A 83 -15.84 -6.11 -0.53
N ALA A 84 -17.05 -5.57 -0.30
CA ALA A 84 -17.55 -4.28 -0.78
C ALA A 84 -16.62 -3.11 -0.41
N PRO A 85 -15.93 -2.33 -1.28
CA PRO A 85 -15.26 -1.14 -0.77
C PRO A 85 -16.29 -0.23 -0.09
N VAL A 86 -16.08 0.05 1.20
CA VAL A 86 -16.81 1.12 1.88
C VAL A 86 -16.30 2.43 1.28
N ASP A 87 -17.24 3.28 0.90
CA ASP A 87 -17.00 4.59 0.28
C ASP A 87 -15.96 5.37 1.10
N GLY A 88 -14.72 5.39 0.61
CA GLY A 88 -13.59 5.89 1.38
C GLY A 88 -12.30 5.81 0.57
N THR A 89 -11.88 6.93 0.00
CA THR A 89 -10.52 7.09 -0.51
C THR A 89 -9.55 7.07 0.68
N ALA A 90 -8.54 6.21 0.66
CA ALA A 90 -7.49 6.19 1.67
C ALA A 90 -6.83 7.57 1.75
N GLN A 91 -6.67 8.09 2.98
CA GLN A 91 -5.93 9.32 3.22
C GLN A 91 -4.45 9.00 3.26
N VAL A 92 -3.64 9.68 2.44
CA VAL A 92 -2.19 9.43 2.38
C VAL A 92 -1.40 10.63 2.87
N GLU A 93 -0.37 10.37 3.68
CA GLU A 93 0.65 11.35 4.07
C GLU A 93 2.05 10.79 3.81
N CYS A 94 2.93 11.63 3.28
CA CYS A 94 4.29 11.25 2.93
C CYS A 94 5.29 11.90 3.88
N TYR A 95 6.38 11.19 4.13
CA TYR A 95 7.43 11.61 5.07
C TYR A 95 8.75 11.74 4.32
N TYR A 96 9.39 12.89 4.44
CA TYR A 96 10.60 13.23 3.70
C TYR A 96 11.76 13.46 4.63
N THR A 97 12.98 13.21 4.15
CA THR A 97 14.18 13.57 4.91
C THR A 97 14.48 15.05 4.73
N ASN A 98 15.18 15.66 5.70
CA ASN A 98 15.63 17.05 5.55
C ASN A 98 16.58 17.27 4.35
N SER A 99 17.23 16.21 3.87
CA SER A 99 18.16 16.23 2.74
C SER A 99 17.51 15.99 1.38
N ASP A 100 16.34 15.37 1.34
CA ASP A 100 15.61 15.04 0.12
C ASP A 100 14.11 15.19 0.36
N GLN A 101 13.54 16.21 -0.29
CA GLN A 101 12.12 16.57 -0.26
C GLN A 101 11.37 16.13 -1.53
N THR A 102 12.01 15.30 -2.36
CA THR A 102 11.46 14.80 -3.63
C THR A 102 11.09 13.32 -3.54
N THR A 103 11.90 12.53 -2.84
CA THR A 103 11.65 11.10 -2.61
C THR A 103 11.12 10.89 -1.19
N PRO A 104 9.88 10.40 -1.01
CA PRO A 104 9.39 10.07 0.32
C PRO A 104 10.18 8.88 0.88
N MET A 105 10.54 8.99 2.16
CA MET A 105 11.21 7.94 2.93
C MET A 105 10.23 6.94 3.53
N ALA A 106 9.00 7.37 3.73
CA ALA A 106 7.87 6.54 4.11
C ALA A 106 6.58 7.22 3.68
N PHE A 107 5.50 6.47 3.64
CA PHE A 107 4.16 7.04 3.58
C PHE A 107 3.21 6.25 4.49
N VAL A 108 2.14 6.92 4.88
CA VAL A 108 1.09 6.36 5.73
C VAL A 108 -0.22 6.47 5.00
N GLU A 109 -0.92 5.36 4.88
CA GLU A 109 -2.28 5.28 4.39
C GLU A 109 -3.24 5.04 5.56
N ARG A 110 -4.40 5.70 5.54
CA ARG A 110 -5.45 5.54 6.57
C ARG A 110 -6.81 5.40 5.91
N VAL A 111 -7.61 4.44 6.37
CA VAL A 111 -9.01 4.29 5.96
C VAL A 111 -9.86 3.91 7.16
N VAL A 112 -11.10 4.40 7.20
CA VAL A 112 -12.12 3.90 8.12
C VAL A 112 -12.95 2.89 7.36
N GLU A 113 -13.04 1.67 7.88
CA GLU A 113 -13.71 0.55 7.23
C GLU A 113 -14.70 -0.14 8.17
N ILE A 114 -15.56 -0.99 7.61
CA ILE A 114 -16.42 -1.87 8.39
C ILE A 114 -15.99 -3.31 8.13
N ALA A 115 -15.46 -3.98 9.15
CA ALA A 115 -15.08 -5.39 9.10
C ALA A 115 -15.85 -6.17 10.16
N GLU A 116 -16.44 -7.30 9.79
CA GLU A 116 -17.28 -8.14 10.68
C GLU A 116 -18.40 -7.38 11.44
N SER A 117 -18.91 -6.28 10.88
CA SER A 117 -19.88 -5.35 11.51
C SER A 117 -19.32 -4.42 12.59
N GLU A 118 -17.99 -4.34 12.73
CA GLU A 118 -17.31 -3.35 13.54
C GLU A 118 -16.67 -2.28 12.66
N GLU A 119 -16.75 -1.03 13.10
CA GLU A 119 -16.05 0.09 12.45
C GLU A 119 -14.61 0.13 12.94
N LEU A 120 -13.67 0.01 12.01
CA LEU A 120 -12.23 -0.03 12.26
C LEU A 120 -11.53 1.12 11.53
N VAL A 121 -10.45 1.61 12.15
CA VAL A 121 -9.44 2.45 11.50
C VAL A 121 -8.30 1.53 11.11
N HIS A 122 -8.06 1.36 9.82
CA HIS A 122 -6.90 0.66 9.28
C HIS A 122 -5.83 1.68 8.90
N VAL A 123 -4.65 1.54 9.48
CA VAL A 123 -3.48 2.36 9.19
C VAL A 123 -2.37 1.46 8.67
N ARG A 124 -1.80 1.83 7.52
CA ARG A 124 -0.62 1.19 6.94
C ARG A 124 0.53 2.18 6.89
N LEU A 125 1.68 1.78 7.45
CA LEU A 125 2.96 2.46 7.25
C LEU A 125 3.79 1.64 6.27
N THR A 126 4.22 2.24 5.18
CA THR A 126 5.16 1.64 4.22
C THR A 126 6.46 2.42 4.23
N LEU A 127 7.58 1.74 4.52
CA LEU A 127 8.91 2.34 4.45
C LEU A 127 9.51 2.17 3.05
N ASN A 128 10.27 3.17 2.63
CA ASN A 128 11.02 3.11 1.38
C ASN A 128 12.16 2.07 1.51
N PRO A 129 12.30 1.10 0.59
CA PRO A 129 13.41 0.14 0.60
C PRO A 129 14.82 0.76 0.58
N ALA A 130 14.93 2.04 0.18
CA ALA A 130 16.17 2.80 0.32
C ALA A 130 16.59 3.04 1.78
N PHE A 131 15.66 3.00 2.74
CA PHE A 131 15.94 3.08 4.18
C PHE A 131 16.14 1.70 4.80
N VAL A 132 15.16 0.81 4.65
CA VAL A 132 15.17 -0.56 5.16
C VAL A 132 14.20 -1.42 4.35
N ASP A 133 14.49 -2.70 4.21
CA ASP A 133 13.73 -3.66 3.41
C ASP A 133 13.85 -5.08 4.00
N ASN A 134 13.09 -6.03 3.48
CA ASN A 134 13.06 -7.44 3.87
C ASN A 134 14.04 -8.32 3.07
N THR A 135 15.15 -7.76 2.60
CA THR A 135 16.26 -8.53 2.03
C THR A 135 17.34 -8.77 3.08
N TYR A 136 17.72 -10.02 3.28
CA TYR A 136 18.68 -10.40 4.32
C TYR A 136 19.41 -11.70 3.99
N GLY A 137 20.50 -11.95 4.72
CA GLY A 137 21.39 -13.07 4.49
C GLY A 137 22.29 -12.82 3.28
N ALA A 138 22.53 -13.85 2.49
CA ALA A 138 23.33 -13.79 1.28
C ALA A 138 22.66 -12.97 0.15
N THR A 139 21.35 -12.75 0.24
CA THR A 139 20.52 -12.07 -0.77
C THR A 139 20.18 -10.62 -0.41
N ALA A 140 20.80 -10.09 0.66
CA ALA A 140 20.62 -8.70 1.10
C ALA A 140 21.00 -7.68 0.01
N VAL A 141 20.12 -6.74 -0.29
CA VAL A 141 20.29 -5.70 -1.30
C VAL A 141 20.68 -4.38 -0.64
N GLY A 142 21.88 -3.88 -0.93
CA GLY A 142 22.32 -2.57 -0.44
C GLY A 142 22.97 -2.56 0.95
N TRP A 143 23.15 -3.72 1.60
CA TRP A 143 23.98 -3.86 2.81
C TRP A 143 25.34 -4.47 2.47
N GLY A 144 26.39 -3.64 2.46
CA GLY A 144 27.78 -4.11 2.33
C GLY A 144 28.62 -3.47 1.22
N GLY A 145 28.04 -2.61 0.38
CA GLY A 145 28.76 -1.84 -0.64
C GLY A 145 29.48 -0.59 -0.12
N ASP A 146 30.41 -0.05 -0.92
CA ASP A 146 31.17 1.17 -0.60
C ASP A 146 30.35 2.47 -0.79
N ALA A 147 29.23 2.39 -1.52
CA ALA A 147 28.30 3.49 -1.74
C ALA A 147 26.98 3.20 -1.01
N GLN A 148 26.54 4.15 -0.19
CA GLN A 148 25.24 4.09 0.48
C GLN A 148 24.34 5.24 0.01
N PRO A 149 23.02 5.02 -0.09
CA PRO A 149 22.06 6.11 -0.19
C PRO A 149 22.30 7.14 0.93
N GLY A 150 22.31 8.43 0.59
CA GLY A 150 22.53 9.51 1.57
C GLY A 150 23.99 9.90 1.83
N GLY A 151 24.98 9.30 1.14
CA GLY A 151 26.37 9.78 1.11
C GLY A 151 27.12 9.75 2.45
N GLY A 152 26.54 9.08 3.45
CA GLY A 152 27.12 8.97 4.79
C GLY A 152 28.15 7.84 4.90
N PRO A 153 29.09 7.92 5.86
CA PRO A 153 29.99 6.82 6.15
C PRO A 153 29.19 5.60 6.63
N LYS A 154 29.62 4.41 6.19
CA LYS A 154 29.08 3.10 6.57
C LYS A 154 28.66 3.05 8.05
N PRO A 155 27.47 2.53 8.39
CA PRO A 155 27.11 2.20 9.77
C PRO A 155 28.24 1.39 10.39
N LYS A 156 28.92 1.96 11.39
CA LYS A 156 30.09 1.32 11.99
C LYS A 156 29.67 0.02 12.65
N GLY A 157 30.02 -1.11 12.04
CA GLY A 157 29.91 -2.44 12.66
C GLY A 157 29.13 -3.48 11.87
N HIS A 158 28.30 -3.08 10.89
CA HIS A 158 27.41 -4.00 10.19
C HIS A 158 28.02 -4.43 8.85
N LYS A 159 28.21 -5.73 8.64
CA LYS A 159 28.77 -6.33 7.41
C LYS A 159 27.71 -6.99 6.53
N GLY A 160 26.44 -6.64 6.74
CA GLY A 160 25.31 -7.20 6.02
C GLY A 160 24.01 -6.85 6.74
N HIS A 161 22.94 -7.46 6.27
CA HIS A 161 21.62 -7.51 6.88
C HIS A 161 21.31 -8.99 7.08
N THR A 162 20.99 -9.42 8.29
CA THR A 162 20.65 -10.81 8.60
C THR A 162 19.22 -10.90 9.10
N PHE A 163 18.60 -12.07 8.98
CA PHE A 163 17.26 -12.30 9.51
C PHE A 163 17.13 -11.90 10.99
N LYS A 164 18.18 -12.11 11.79
CA LYS A 164 18.19 -11.75 13.22
C LYS A 164 18.20 -10.26 13.49
N ASP A 165 18.63 -9.45 12.53
CA ASP A 165 18.58 -8.00 12.67
C ASP A 165 17.13 -7.50 12.63
N LEU A 166 16.24 -8.19 11.89
CA LEU A 166 14.80 -7.89 11.86
C LEU A 166 14.04 -8.49 13.06
N VAL A 167 14.56 -9.54 13.68
CA VAL A 167 13.92 -10.23 14.81
C VAL A 167 14.21 -9.52 16.13
N GLY A 168 13.19 -8.90 16.73
CA GLY A 168 13.24 -8.33 18.07
C GLY A 168 14.03 -7.03 18.20
N SER A 169 14.14 -6.27 17.11
CA SER A 169 14.86 -4.98 17.06
C SER A 169 14.07 -3.87 16.39
N ASP A 170 13.29 -4.20 15.36
CA ASP A 170 12.59 -3.20 14.57
C ASP A 170 11.17 -2.97 15.08
N LYS A 171 10.77 -1.69 15.08
CA LYS A 171 9.46 -1.24 15.55
C LYS A 171 9.08 0.13 14.97
N ALA A 172 7.78 0.40 14.92
CA ALA A 172 7.23 1.70 14.57
C ALA A 172 6.27 2.21 15.66
N GLN A 173 6.30 3.52 15.93
CA GLN A 173 5.42 4.19 16.87
C GLN A 173 4.27 4.88 16.14
N PHE A 174 3.05 4.55 16.54
CA PHE A 174 1.81 5.11 16.03
C PHE A 174 1.19 6.01 17.09
N GLN A 175 0.86 7.23 16.71
CA GLN A 175 0.13 8.19 17.54
C GLN A 175 -1.18 8.56 16.84
N MET A 176 -2.31 8.28 17.49
CA MET A 176 -3.64 8.47 16.93
C MET A 176 -4.46 9.44 17.76
N THR A 177 -5.12 10.38 17.08
CA THR A 177 -5.93 11.44 17.68
C THR A 177 -7.42 11.26 17.38
N ASP A 178 -8.28 11.84 18.23
CA ASP A 178 -9.71 11.98 17.93
C ASP A 178 -9.98 13.16 16.99
N GLY A 179 -11.23 13.32 16.52
CA GLY A 179 -11.64 14.42 15.65
C GLY A 179 -11.51 15.83 16.25
N ARG A 180 -11.08 15.95 17.51
CA ARG A 180 -10.74 17.23 18.17
C ARG A 180 -9.23 17.46 18.25
N GLY A 181 -8.42 16.51 17.78
CA GLY A 181 -6.96 16.53 17.82
C GLY A 181 -6.36 16.08 19.16
N GLU A 182 -7.16 15.48 20.05
CA GLU A 182 -6.65 14.96 21.33
C GLU A 182 -6.00 13.59 21.10
N LEU A 183 -4.79 13.38 21.63
CA LEU A 183 -4.10 12.09 21.53
C LEU A 183 -4.85 11.02 22.34
N VAL A 184 -5.32 9.98 21.67
CA VAL A 184 -6.11 8.88 22.25
C VAL A 184 -5.25 7.62 22.43
N LEU A 185 -4.47 7.27 21.41
CA LEU A 185 -3.61 6.09 21.41
C LEU A 185 -2.17 6.48 21.08
N ASP A 186 -1.22 5.88 21.78
CA ASP A 186 0.21 5.98 21.48
C ASP A 186 0.84 4.61 21.76
N PHE A 187 1.45 3.99 20.76
CA PHE A 187 1.98 2.63 20.90
C PHE A 187 3.08 2.30 19.89
N PHE A 188 3.95 1.38 20.28
CA PHE A 188 4.88 0.70 19.37
C PHE A 188 4.26 -0.60 18.86
N VAL A 189 4.51 -0.90 17.58
CA VAL A 189 4.23 -2.20 16.96
C VAL A 189 5.55 -2.93 16.74
N ASP A 190 5.62 -4.17 17.22
CA ASP A 190 6.71 -5.11 16.97
C ASP A 190 6.79 -5.48 15.49
N TYR A 191 7.99 -5.43 14.89
CA TYR A 191 8.12 -5.82 13.48
C TYR A 191 8.02 -7.34 13.29
N LEU A 192 8.91 -8.07 13.96
CA LEU A 192 8.96 -9.53 13.97
C LEU A 192 9.63 -10.02 15.24
N SER A 193 9.05 -11.03 15.88
CA SER A 193 9.59 -11.69 17.07
C SER A 193 9.46 -13.20 16.96
N ALA A 194 10.17 -13.93 17.83
CA ALA A 194 9.96 -15.37 17.96
C ALA A 194 8.54 -15.65 18.48
N ASP A 195 7.81 -16.51 17.77
CA ASP A 195 6.44 -16.92 18.11
C ASP A 195 6.23 -18.39 17.71
N GLU A 196 6.32 -19.29 18.69
CA GLU A 196 6.12 -20.74 18.49
C GLU A 196 4.67 -21.08 18.10
N ALA A 197 3.72 -20.15 18.23
CA ALA A 197 2.34 -20.36 17.77
C ALA A 197 2.19 -20.19 16.25
N LYS A 198 3.20 -19.61 15.57
CA LYS A 198 3.20 -19.36 14.13
C LYS A 198 3.88 -20.49 13.36
N PRO A 199 3.43 -20.82 12.14
CA PRO A 199 4.04 -21.88 11.34
C PRO A 199 5.54 -21.72 11.08
N SER A 200 6.02 -20.49 10.90
CA SER A 200 7.44 -20.20 10.70
C SER A 200 8.27 -20.20 12.00
N GLY A 201 7.61 -20.20 13.16
CA GLY A 201 8.23 -19.93 14.46
C GLY A 201 8.49 -18.44 14.75
N TYR A 202 8.05 -17.55 13.87
CA TYR A 202 8.18 -16.10 14.00
C TYR A 202 6.88 -15.39 13.61
N GLY A 203 6.64 -14.20 14.15
CA GLY A 203 5.50 -13.36 13.79
C GLY A 203 5.56 -12.01 14.48
N SER A 204 4.77 -11.04 14.01
CA SER A 204 4.58 -9.80 14.75
C SER A 204 3.76 -10.09 16.00
N LEU A 205 4.25 -9.63 17.14
CA LEU A 205 3.52 -9.70 18.41
C LEU A 205 2.67 -8.43 18.68
N GLY A 206 2.52 -7.58 17.66
CA GLY A 206 1.67 -6.40 17.69
C GLY A 206 2.13 -5.40 18.75
N VAL A 207 1.20 -4.96 19.60
CA VAL A 207 1.44 -3.97 20.67
C VAL A 207 1.63 -4.60 22.06
N LEU A 208 1.56 -5.94 22.15
CA LEU A 208 1.50 -6.68 23.41
C LEU A 208 2.74 -7.54 23.69
N GLY A 209 3.62 -7.72 22.72
CA GLY A 209 4.81 -8.54 22.85
C GLY A 209 5.95 -8.09 21.94
N GLY A 210 7.07 -8.79 22.05
CA GLY A 210 8.29 -8.43 21.33
C GLY A 210 8.75 -7.04 21.74
N GLU A 211 8.93 -6.16 20.76
CA GLU A 211 9.19 -4.74 20.98
C GLU A 211 7.94 -3.86 21.00
N GLY A 212 6.79 -4.44 20.70
CA GLY A 212 5.49 -3.81 20.76
C GLY A 212 5.12 -3.38 22.16
N LYS A 213 4.53 -2.20 22.29
CA LYS A 213 4.16 -1.64 23.60
C LYS A 213 3.14 -0.52 23.49
N MET A 214 2.06 -0.62 24.28
CA MET A 214 1.19 0.53 24.56
C MET A 214 1.88 1.57 25.46
N LEU A 215 1.88 2.82 25.02
CA LEU A 215 2.34 3.98 25.80
C LEU A 215 1.15 4.78 26.35
N LEU A 216 0.05 4.87 25.59
CA LEU A 216 -1.20 5.53 25.95
C LEU A 216 -2.39 4.77 25.33
N GLY A 217 -3.51 4.74 26.06
CA GLY A 217 -4.76 4.18 25.58
C GLY A 217 -5.01 2.74 26.01
N ASP A 218 -6.10 2.16 25.53
CA ASP A 218 -6.44 0.76 25.77
C ASP A 218 -5.81 -0.13 24.71
N ALA A 219 -5.03 -1.13 25.11
CA ALA A 219 -4.44 -2.10 24.19
C ALA A 219 -5.52 -2.90 23.43
N GLY A 220 -6.67 -3.12 24.06
CA GLY A 220 -7.80 -3.82 23.43
C GLY A 220 -8.44 -3.04 22.28
N ALA A 221 -8.14 -1.75 22.15
CA ALA A 221 -8.55 -0.97 20.98
C ALA A 221 -7.79 -1.37 19.71
N VAL A 222 -6.57 -1.91 19.83
CA VAL A 222 -5.81 -2.43 18.69
C VAL A 222 -6.26 -3.87 18.45
N VAL A 223 -7.20 -4.05 17.53
CA VAL A 223 -7.87 -5.34 17.30
C VAL A 223 -6.99 -6.30 16.49
N ALA A 224 -6.11 -5.78 15.65
CA ALA A 224 -5.10 -6.54 14.93
C ALA A 224 -3.87 -5.68 14.60
N ALA A 225 -2.73 -6.34 14.47
CA ALA A 225 -1.51 -5.78 13.91
C ALA A 225 -0.74 -6.87 13.17
N THR A 226 -0.16 -6.55 12.03
CA THR A 226 0.74 -7.44 11.29
C THR A 226 1.79 -6.63 10.54
N THR A 227 2.75 -7.33 9.94
CA THR A 227 3.83 -6.74 9.17
C THR A 227 4.03 -7.50 7.88
N SER A 228 4.70 -6.89 6.89
CA SER A 228 5.03 -7.57 5.64
C SER A 228 5.78 -8.88 5.90
N LEU A 229 6.72 -8.91 6.85
CA LEU A 229 7.50 -10.12 7.12
C LEU A 229 6.70 -11.19 7.89
N ASP A 230 5.80 -10.83 8.82
CA ASP A 230 4.85 -11.79 9.42
C ASP A 230 3.97 -12.41 8.32
N ARG A 231 3.45 -11.58 7.41
CA ARG A 231 2.63 -12.01 6.27
C ARG A 231 3.39 -12.94 5.33
N ASP A 232 4.60 -12.56 4.90
CA ASP A 232 5.43 -13.36 4.00
C ASP A 232 5.71 -14.75 4.59
N LEU A 233 6.16 -14.79 5.85
CA LEU A 233 6.53 -16.04 6.50
C LEU A 233 5.33 -16.95 6.81
N ASN A 234 4.20 -16.36 7.23
CA ASN A 234 3.08 -17.13 7.79
C ASN A 234 1.85 -17.21 6.89
N ALA A 235 1.39 -16.08 6.34
CA ALA A 235 0.20 -16.04 5.48
C ALA A 235 0.51 -16.54 4.06
N CYS A 236 1.65 -16.14 3.51
CA CYS A 236 2.09 -16.56 2.18
C CYS A 236 2.75 -17.95 2.15
N GLY A 237 3.04 -18.51 3.33
CA GLY A 237 3.64 -19.84 3.43
C GLY A 237 5.14 -19.89 3.14
N TYR A 238 5.84 -18.75 3.20
CA TYR A 238 7.29 -18.67 2.95
C TYR A 238 8.12 -18.84 4.24
N GLY A 239 7.63 -19.59 5.23
CA GLY A 239 8.28 -19.76 6.53
C GLY A 239 9.64 -20.45 6.52
N ALA A 240 10.14 -20.92 5.37
CA ALA A 240 11.48 -21.50 5.24
C ALA A 240 12.59 -20.44 5.09
N TYR A 241 12.25 -19.21 4.72
CA TYR A 241 13.20 -18.12 4.48
C TYR A 241 13.58 -17.43 5.79
N VAL A 242 14.19 -18.16 6.74
CA VAL A 242 14.62 -17.62 8.05
C VAL A 242 16.14 -17.45 8.17
N VAL A 243 16.84 -17.55 7.04
CA VAL A 243 18.30 -17.40 6.94
C VAL A 243 18.63 -16.37 5.86
N ASP A 244 18.16 -16.65 4.65
CA ASP A 244 18.27 -15.78 3.48
C ASP A 244 16.84 -15.48 3.00
N SER A 245 16.56 -14.24 2.61
CA SER A 245 15.32 -13.89 1.90
C SER A 245 15.36 -14.43 0.46
N PRO A 246 14.22 -14.50 -0.25
CA PRO A 246 14.24 -14.85 -1.67
C PRO A 246 15.14 -13.90 -2.48
N GLU A 247 15.86 -14.44 -3.47
CA GLU A 247 16.75 -13.67 -4.33
C GLU A 247 15.99 -12.58 -5.11
N THR A 248 16.59 -11.39 -5.21
CA THR A 248 16.07 -10.27 -6.00
C THR A 248 17.21 -9.36 -6.47
N ASP A 249 16.91 -8.44 -7.38
CA ASP A 249 17.81 -7.39 -7.84
C ASP A 249 17.58 -6.05 -7.10
N GLU A 250 18.34 -5.01 -7.47
CA GLU A 250 18.24 -3.65 -6.91
C GLU A 250 16.90 -2.95 -7.23
N ALA A 251 16.12 -3.48 -8.19
CA ALA A 251 14.79 -3.01 -8.52
C ALA A 251 13.69 -3.77 -7.74
N TYR A 252 14.07 -4.72 -6.87
CA TYR A 252 13.18 -5.59 -6.12
C TYR A 252 12.23 -6.39 -7.01
N THR A 253 12.74 -6.90 -8.15
CA THR A 253 11.98 -7.76 -9.06
C THR A 253 11.43 -8.99 -8.29
N PRO A 254 10.11 -9.24 -8.33
CA PRO A 254 9.50 -10.37 -7.62
C PRO A 254 10.11 -11.72 -8.00
N HIS A 255 10.48 -12.52 -7.01
CA HIS A 255 11.03 -13.85 -7.24
C HIS A 255 9.93 -14.85 -7.67
N PRO A 256 10.11 -15.63 -8.76
CA PRO A 256 9.05 -16.49 -9.31
C PRO A 256 8.51 -17.56 -8.36
N GLU A 257 9.32 -18.07 -7.42
CA GLU A 257 8.89 -19.09 -6.45
C GLU A 257 8.21 -18.48 -5.21
N THR A 258 8.39 -17.18 -4.99
CA THR A 258 7.78 -16.44 -3.89
C THR A 258 7.16 -15.14 -4.42
N PRO A 259 6.22 -15.23 -5.38
CA PRO A 259 5.72 -14.07 -6.11
C PRO A 259 4.95 -13.09 -5.21
N GLY A 260 4.57 -13.51 -4.02
CA GLY A 260 3.90 -12.70 -3.00
C GLY A 260 4.81 -12.05 -1.97
N TRP A 261 6.12 -12.27 -2.01
CA TRP A 261 7.06 -11.70 -1.03
C TRP A 261 7.06 -10.17 -1.13
N ASP A 262 6.81 -9.50 0.00
CA ASP A 262 6.86 -8.05 0.10
C ASP A 262 8.22 -7.63 0.67
N TYR A 263 9.11 -7.24 -0.23
CA TYR A 263 10.44 -6.77 0.13
C TYR A 263 10.41 -5.45 0.91
N ARG A 264 9.29 -4.73 0.97
CA ARG A 264 9.21 -3.48 1.75
C ARG A 264 8.97 -3.80 3.22
N VAL A 265 9.45 -2.93 4.10
CA VAL A 265 9.05 -2.96 5.51
C VAL A 265 7.70 -2.26 5.65
N VAL A 266 6.67 -3.03 5.97
CA VAL A 266 5.28 -2.57 6.09
C VAL A 266 4.74 -2.94 7.46
N TYR A 267 4.02 -2.02 8.09
CA TYR A 267 3.24 -2.24 9.29
C TYR A 267 1.78 -1.97 8.98
N ASP A 268 0.89 -2.89 9.32
CA ASP A 268 -0.56 -2.73 9.22
C ASP A 268 -1.16 -2.84 10.63
N VAL A 269 -1.99 -1.88 11.01
CA VAL A 269 -2.73 -1.90 12.29
C VAL A 269 -4.21 -1.61 12.08
N TRP A 270 -5.05 -2.35 12.79
CA TRP A 270 -6.50 -2.18 12.83
C TRP A 270 -6.90 -1.77 14.24
N VAL A 271 -7.62 -0.66 14.34
CA VAL A 271 -8.01 -0.07 15.61
C VAL A 271 -9.53 0.13 15.63
N SER A 272 -10.18 -0.28 16.72
CA SER A 272 -11.62 -0.03 16.88
C SER A 272 -11.92 1.47 16.85
N ALA A 273 -12.79 1.91 15.94
CA ALA A 273 -13.19 3.32 15.85
C ALA A 273 -13.88 3.81 17.13
N SER A 274 -14.45 2.90 17.92
CA SER A 274 -15.04 3.20 19.22
C SER A 274 -14.06 3.78 20.23
N ALA A 275 -12.74 3.56 20.07
CA ALA A 275 -11.70 4.12 20.92
C ALA A 275 -11.68 5.65 20.88
N PHE A 276 -12.10 6.26 19.77
CA PHE A 276 -12.13 7.72 19.59
C PHE A 276 -13.43 8.36 20.09
N GLY A 277 -14.37 7.54 20.60
CA GLY A 277 -15.63 7.98 21.17
C GLY A 277 -16.48 8.80 20.19
N ALA A 278 -17.30 9.71 20.73
CA ALA A 278 -18.22 10.52 19.94
C ALA A 278 -17.52 11.57 19.05
N ALA A 279 -16.23 11.84 19.28
CA ALA A 279 -15.46 12.75 18.44
C ALA A 279 -15.03 12.10 17.11
N GLY A 280 -15.08 10.76 17.02
CA GLY A 280 -14.63 10.02 15.85
C GLY A 280 -13.11 10.04 15.70
N PHE A 281 -12.60 9.25 14.76
CA PHE A 281 -11.19 9.25 14.39
C PHE A 281 -10.77 10.62 13.81
N GLY A 282 -9.63 11.13 14.26
CA GLY A 282 -9.02 12.36 13.75
C GLY A 282 -7.93 12.04 12.75
N ASP A 283 -6.77 11.63 13.25
CA ASP A 283 -5.58 11.36 12.43
C ASP A 283 -4.68 10.29 13.06
N ALA A 284 -3.82 9.67 12.26
CA ALA A 284 -2.76 8.77 12.68
C ALA A 284 -1.42 9.22 12.09
N THR A 285 -0.45 9.42 12.99
CA THR A 285 0.89 9.92 12.68
C THR A 285 1.94 8.91 13.13
N ILE A 286 3.06 8.88 12.40
CA ILE A 286 4.21 8.02 12.75
C ILE A 286 5.28 8.90 13.38
N SER A 287 5.41 8.80 14.70
CA SER A 287 6.31 9.66 15.46
C SER A 287 7.73 9.11 15.56
N TYR A 288 7.91 7.80 15.34
CA TYR A 288 9.21 7.13 15.46
C TYR A 288 9.25 5.80 14.69
N VAL A 289 10.42 5.49 14.12
CA VAL A 289 10.75 4.18 13.54
C VAL A 289 12.17 3.80 13.96
N HIS A 290 12.36 2.53 14.32
CA HIS A 290 13.65 1.90 14.51
C HIS A 290 13.86 0.79 13.48
N ALA A 291 14.98 0.84 12.77
CA ALA A 291 15.41 -0.15 11.79
C ALA A 291 16.91 -0.42 12.01
N SER A 292 17.31 -1.55 12.60
CA SER A 292 18.72 -1.81 12.96
C SER A 292 19.24 -3.13 12.37
N PRO A 293 20.15 -3.09 11.37
CA PRO A 293 20.72 -1.90 10.76
C PRO A 293 19.86 -1.34 9.63
N SER A 294 19.69 -0.03 9.59
CA SER A 294 19.20 0.64 8.39
C SER A 294 20.30 0.77 7.32
N LYS A 295 19.92 1.15 6.10
CA LYS A 295 20.86 1.53 5.03
C LYS A 295 21.46 2.94 5.20
N TYR A 296 21.07 3.64 6.26
CA TYR A 296 21.54 4.98 6.58
C TYR A 296 22.52 4.92 7.77
N PRO A 297 23.33 5.97 8.02
CA PRO A 297 24.27 6.00 9.14
C PRO A 297 23.66 5.88 10.55
N SER A 298 22.33 5.92 10.65
CA SER A 298 21.55 5.83 11.88
C SER A 298 20.34 4.94 11.64
N ASP A 299 20.01 4.12 12.65
CA ASP A 299 18.85 3.21 12.64
C ASP A 299 17.50 3.93 12.73
N THR A 300 17.56 5.24 12.94
CA THR A 300 16.42 6.16 12.84
C THR A 300 16.84 7.36 11.99
N VAL A 301 15.95 7.81 11.11
CA VAL A 301 16.10 9.05 10.34
C VAL A 301 15.00 10.03 10.74
N THR A 302 15.38 11.29 10.96
CA THR A 302 14.39 12.35 11.19
C THR A 302 13.73 12.71 9.86
N VAL A 303 12.40 12.65 9.86
CA VAL A 303 11.57 12.98 8.71
C VAL A 303 10.59 14.12 9.04
N THR A 304 10.10 14.77 8.00
CA THR A 304 9.04 15.78 8.09
C THR A 304 7.88 15.36 7.19
N PRO A 305 6.63 15.47 7.67
CA PRO A 305 5.47 15.23 6.83
C PRO A 305 5.38 16.26 5.70
N GLY A 306 4.89 15.84 4.55
CA GLY A 306 4.71 16.66 3.36
C GLY A 306 3.70 16.05 2.39
N PRO A 307 3.23 16.84 1.40
CA PRO A 307 2.32 16.34 0.38
C PRO A 307 3.00 15.22 -0.41
N CYS A 308 2.26 14.14 -0.69
CA CYS A 308 2.77 13.07 -1.53
C CYS A 308 3.00 13.57 -2.96
N PRO A 309 4.01 13.03 -3.68
CA PRO A 309 4.24 13.41 -5.07
C PRO A 309 2.99 13.07 -5.89
N PRO A 310 2.61 13.93 -6.85
CA PRO A 310 1.53 13.58 -7.75
C PRO A 310 1.89 12.29 -8.48
N THR A 311 0.91 11.42 -8.72
CA THR A 311 1.11 10.34 -9.67
C THR A 311 1.41 10.98 -11.01
N THR A 312 2.63 10.80 -11.51
CA THR A 312 2.94 11.10 -12.90
C THR A 312 2.00 10.22 -13.70
N CYS A 313 0.95 10.83 -14.26
CA CYS A 313 0.22 10.21 -15.34
C CYS A 313 1.25 10.09 -16.46
N GLU A 314 1.80 8.89 -16.65
CA GLU A 314 2.45 8.58 -17.92
C GLU A 314 1.35 8.78 -18.98
N GLU A 315 1.45 9.90 -19.68
CA GLU A 315 1.50 10.02 -21.13
C GLU A 315 1.44 11.52 -21.45
N GLU A 316 2.61 12.17 -21.48
CA GLU A 316 2.76 13.24 -22.47
C GLU A 316 2.73 12.54 -23.83
N ASP A 317 1.52 12.40 -24.37
CA ASP A 317 1.30 12.15 -25.79
C ASP A 317 2.24 13.10 -26.54
N PRO A 318 3.21 12.59 -27.33
CA PRO A 318 4.12 13.46 -28.06
C PRO A 318 3.26 14.40 -28.91
N PRO A 319 3.54 15.72 -28.90
CA PRO A 319 2.62 16.70 -29.45
C PRO A 319 2.24 16.31 -30.88
N ALA A 320 0.93 16.12 -31.09
CA ALA A 320 0.35 15.94 -32.41
C ALA A 320 0.86 17.08 -33.29
N GLY A 321 1.79 16.76 -34.18
CA GLY A 321 2.38 17.73 -35.09
C GLY A 321 1.28 18.39 -35.90
N GLU A 322 1.14 19.71 -35.75
CA GLU A 322 0.23 20.51 -36.57
C GLU A 322 0.57 20.30 -38.06
N GLY A 323 -0.36 19.67 -38.77
CA GLY A 323 -0.29 19.51 -40.20
C GLY A 323 -0.35 20.86 -40.93
N GLY A 324 0.54 21.02 -41.91
CA GLY A 324 0.49 22.15 -42.83
C GLY A 324 1.42 22.02 -44.02
N GLY A 325 0.97 21.33 -45.08
CA GLY A 325 1.39 21.62 -46.46
C GLY A 325 1.90 20.45 -47.31
N ASP A 326 0.98 19.79 -48.03
CA ASP A 326 1.26 19.21 -49.35
C ASP A 326 1.13 20.34 -50.40
N PRO A 327 1.91 20.40 -51.52
CA PRO A 327 1.78 19.41 -52.58
C PRO A 327 3.10 18.95 -53.24
N GLY A 328 3.25 17.64 -53.37
CA GLY A 328 3.56 17.06 -54.68
C GLY A 328 4.85 16.24 -54.82
N GLY A 329 4.68 15.02 -55.32
CA GLY A 329 5.72 14.28 -56.04
C GLY A 329 5.87 12.81 -55.63
N SER A 330 5.12 11.93 -56.28
CA SER A 330 5.46 10.50 -56.41
C SER A 330 6.67 10.32 -57.38
N PRO A 331 7.32 9.15 -57.52
CA PRO A 331 7.32 7.91 -56.70
C PRO A 331 8.73 7.34 -56.43
N GLY A 332 8.93 6.55 -55.38
CA GLY A 332 10.16 5.77 -55.21
C GLY A 332 10.21 5.04 -53.86
N GLY A 333 10.03 3.72 -53.90
CA GLY A 333 9.85 2.90 -52.71
C GLY A 333 11.13 2.57 -51.94
N SER A 334 10.95 2.19 -50.67
CA SER A 334 11.59 1.03 -50.02
C SER A 334 10.92 0.78 -48.65
N PRO A 335 10.99 -0.45 -48.11
CA PRO A 335 10.13 -0.94 -47.04
C PRO A 335 10.72 -0.71 -45.65
N GLY A 336 9.86 -0.45 -44.67
CA GLY A 336 10.21 -0.42 -43.26
C GLY A 336 8.92 -0.43 -42.44
N GLY A 337 8.58 -1.60 -41.89
CA GLY A 337 7.35 -1.81 -41.14
C GLY A 337 7.33 -1.01 -39.85
N GLY A 338 6.36 -0.10 -39.75
CA GLY A 338 5.64 0.08 -38.49
C GLY A 338 4.49 -0.90 -38.56
N GLU A 339 4.46 -1.87 -37.64
CA GLU A 339 3.30 -2.73 -37.49
C GLU A 339 2.18 -1.85 -36.94
N GLU A 340 1.30 -1.41 -37.84
CA GLU A 340 0.06 -0.74 -37.51
C GLU A 340 -0.78 -1.77 -36.75
N CYS A 341 -0.99 -1.54 -35.46
CA CYS A 341 -1.84 -2.39 -34.65
C CYS A 341 -3.25 -2.43 -35.25
N THR A 342 -3.99 -3.47 -34.91
CA THR A 342 -5.31 -3.77 -35.44
C THR A 342 -6.39 -3.38 -34.42
N PRO A 343 -7.41 -2.60 -34.80
CA PRO A 343 -8.48 -2.23 -33.87
C PRO A 343 -9.38 -3.42 -33.53
N SER A 344 -10.20 -3.28 -32.49
CA SER A 344 -11.19 -4.29 -32.07
C SER A 344 -12.03 -4.80 -33.26
N GLY A 345 -12.10 -6.11 -33.40
CA GLY A 345 -12.79 -6.79 -34.49
C GLY A 345 -11.96 -7.03 -35.76
N GLY A 346 -10.71 -6.54 -35.83
CA GLY A 346 -9.80 -6.86 -36.92
C GLY A 346 -9.02 -8.15 -36.71
N GLU A 347 -8.43 -8.67 -37.79
CA GLU A 347 -7.70 -9.94 -37.79
C GLU A 347 -6.34 -9.82 -37.09
N CYS A 348 -5.99 -10.82 -36.30
CA CYS A 348 -4.75 -10.83 -35.52
C CYS A 348 -4.14 -12.24 -35.47
N THR A 349 -2.85 -12.30 -35.13
CA THR A 349 -2.11 -13.54 -34.88
C THR A 349 -1.58 -13.64 -33.46
N VAL A 350 -1.29 -12.50 -32.81
CA VAL A 350 -0.87 -12.40 -31.41
C VAL A 350 -1.55 -11.22 -30.74
N ASN A 351 -1.59 -11.19 -29.40
CA ASN A 351 -2.23 -10.10 -28.67
C ASN A 351 -1.59 -8.72 -28.95
N ALA A 352 -0.28 -8.69 -29.24
CA ALA A 352 0.42 -7.45 -29.60
C ALA A 352 -0.05 -6.85 -30.93
N ASP A 353 -0.79 -7.62 -31.75
CA ASP A 353 -1.39 -7.10 -32.97
C ASP A 353 -2.64 -6.26 -32.67
N CYS A 354 -3.16 -6.24 -31.44
CA CYS A 354 -4.38 -5.51 -31.07
C CYS A 354 -4.06 -4.13 -30.49
N CYS A 355 -4.75 -3.08 -30.93
CA CYS A 355 -4.46 -1.70 -30.53
C CYS A 355 -4.92 -1.33 -29.11
N SER A 356 -5.84 -2.10 -28.53
CA SER A 356 -6.38 -1.81 -27.21
C SER A 356 -5.73 -2.73 -26.18
N ASP A 357 -5.24 -2.16 -25.08
CA ASP A 357 -4.65 -2.93 -23.97
C ASP A 357 -5.63 -3.91 -23.32
N SER A 358 -6.93 -3.72 -23.54
CA SER A 358 -8.00 -4.62 -23.09
C SER A 358 -8.46 -5.64 -24.14
N ASP A 359 -7.91 -5.61 -25.36
CA ASP A 359 -8.24 -6.57 -26.41
C ASP A 359 -7.19 -7.68 -26.49
N MET A 360 -7.67 -8.92 -26.59
CA MET A 360 -6.82 -10.08 -26.85
C MET A 360 -7.07 -10.63 -28.24
N CYS A 361 -6.05 -11.24 -28.83
CA CYS A 361 -6.22 -11.97 -30.07
C CYS A 361 -6.89 -13.33 -29.79
N TRP A 362 -8.21 -13.39 -29.97
CA TRP A 362 -9.00 -14.59 -29.72
C TRP A 362 -9.61 -15.12 -31.02
N SER A 363 -9.33 -16.39 -31.33
CA SER A 363 -9.78 -17.03 -32.58
C SER A 363 -9.39 -16.26 -33.86
N GLY A 364 -8.27 -15.54 -33.82
CA GLY A 364 -7.75 -14.75 -34.94
C GLY A 364 -8.38 -13.37 -35.10
N VAL A 365 -9.11 -12.88 -34.09
CA VAL A 365 -9.74 -11.55 -34.08
C VAL A 365 -9.46 -10.84 -32.76
N CYS A 366 -9.14 -9.54 -32.80
CA CYS A 366 -9.00 -8.72 -31.59
C CYS A 366 -10.36 -8.56 -30.90
N GLN A 367 -10.51 -9.05 -29.67
CA GLN A 367 -11.75 -8.95 -28.90
C GLN A 367 -11.49 -8.50 -27.46
N PRO A 368 -12.39 -7.72 -26.85
CA PRO A 368 -12.28 -7.34 -25.45
C PRO A 368 -12.26 -8.56 -24.52
N GLU A 369 -11.45 -8.52 -23.46
CA GLU A 369 -11.34 -9.59 -22.46
C GLU A 369 -12.71 -10.02 -21.89
N ASP A 370 -13.65 -9.08 -21.77
CA ASP A 370 -14.97 -9.31 -21.20
C ASP A 370 -15.91 -10.17 -22.07
N ILE A 371 -15.56 -10.34 -23.36
CA ILE A 371 -16.37 -11.08 -24.34
C ILE A 371 -15.82 -12.50 -24.56
N ILE A 372 -14.59 -12.76 -24.14
CA ILE A 372 -13.95 -14.07 -24.27
C ILE A 372 -14.52 -15.03 -23.21
N PRO A 373 -15.18 -16.13 -23.61
CA PRO A 373 -15.73 -17.08 -22.65
C PRO A 373 -14.60 -17.75 -21.86
N ARG A 374 -14.62 -17.59 -20.53
CA ARG A 374 -13.68 -18.20 -19.59
C ARG A 374 -13.89 -19.71 -19.44
#